data_AF-A0A6F8Y698-F1
#
_entry.id   AF-A0A6F8Y698-F1
#
_cell.length_a   1.000
_cell.length_b   1.000
_cell.length_c   1.000
_cell.angle_alpha   90.00
_cell.angle_beta   90.00
_cell.angle_gamma   90.00
#
_symmetry.space_group_name_H-M   'P 1'
#
loop_
_entity.id
_entity.type
_entity.pdbx_description
1 polymer ?
#
loop_
_entity_poly.entity_id
_entity_poly.type
_entity_poly.pdbx_seq_one_letter_code
_entity_poly.pdbx_strand_id
1 'polypeptide(L)'
;MIDQRYRDLAGAAEEAARPPEFAAVRRRATRFQTRRRAGGALAVAVVAASGAAGVAALRPSAATLDAAAPDRRMVAVGAADAEHLYAAVADCPACPTELLASGDGGRTWEERPRSEPDRGTFALRVLAPRIVVESTAVWMSGTPSPVPVAPGNDNGMRVTIDGGRTWSGTTISETAVAAVPPGTRAVDCHIIAAEVRTDECPVYAVDPESGGFRPLAKQPELDVTAVADLPAGAGVWVVGTDPVTEKPATAVSKDGGRTWKRFVFEGEPPAEEQRDNSSVVYRNFGPELATTDGKLAYATFIGAGTVTVYRTTDGGVTWEKTHPAGALTAPLAGPHSIVTADGTHVVPATDASGFQYLGSRDGRSYQPIDLGDLPALGNSPVAVTDRFYVFQGVDALYTSTDGQSWQRVLE
;
A
#
# COMPACT_ATOMS: atom_id res chain seq x y z
N MET A 1 51.17 28.18 -31.08
CA MET A 1 49.84 27.64 -31.45
C MET A 1 49.03 27.23 -30.22
N ILE A 2 49.56 26.40 -29.31
CA ILE A 2 48.87 25.99 -28.06
C ILE A 2 48.49 27.22 -27.18
N ASP A 3 49.42 28.17 -27.02
CA ASP A 3 49.26 29.44 -26.28
C ASP A 3 48.07 30.33 -26.67
N GLN A 4 47.46 30.09 -27.83
CA GLN A 4 46.31 30.87 -28.27
C GLN A 4 45.02 30.25 -27.74
N ARG A 5 44.82 28.94 -27.96
CA ARG A 5 43.68 28.18 -27.42
C ARG A 5 43.52 28.29 -25.91
N TYR A 6 44.63 28.36 -25.15
CA TYR A 6 44.57 28.58 -23.70
C TYR A 6 44.09 29.99 -23.30
N ARG A 7 44.42 31.02 -24.07
CA ARG A 7 43.88 32.38 -23.86
C ARG A 7 42.43 32.48 -24.30
N ASP A 8 42.06 31.83 -25.40
CA ASP A 8 40.68 31.76 -25.88
C ASP A 8 39.77 31.07 -24.84
N LEU A 9 40.24 29.96 -24.24
CA LEU A 9 39.55 29.26 -23.14
C LEU A 9 39.49 30.09 -21.84
N ALA A 10 40.56 30.78 -21.47
CA ALA A 10 40.57 31.63 -20.28
C ALA A 10 39.58 32.80 -20.42
N GLY A 11 39.54 33.46 -21.58
CA GLY A 11 38.58 34.52 -21.87
C GLY A 11 37.13 34.04 -21.85
N ALA A 12 36.86 32.87 -22.46
CA ALA A 12 35.52 32.26 -22.42
C ALA A 12 35.08 31.87 -21.00
N ALA A 13 35.99 31.38 -20.16
CA ALA A 13 35.72 31.07 -18.76
C ALA A 13 35.46 32.33 -17.92
N GLU A 14 36.25 33.39 -18.12
CA GLU A 14 36.04 34.67 -17.43
C GLU A 14 34.70 35.32 -17.82
N GLU A 15 34.35 35.28 -19.11
CA GLU A 15 33.09 35.83 -19.61
C GLU A 15 31.86 35.01 -19.14
N ALA A 16 31.98 33.68 -19.06
CA ALA A 16 30.95 32.82 -18.45
C ALA A 16 30.82 33.00 -16.92
N ALA A 17 31.89 33.42 -16.24
CA ALA A 17 31.90 33.67 -14.80
C ALA A 17 31.35 35.06 -14.41
N ARG A 18 31.11 35.97 -15.38
CA ARG A 18 30.54 37.30 -15.08
C ARG A 18 29.09 37.16 -14.61
N PRO A 19 28.74 37.65 -13.40
CA PRO A 19 27.36 37.65 -12.95
C PRO A 19 26.50 38.50 -13.93
N PRO A 20 25.31 38.03 -14.34
CA PRO A 20 24.51 38.71 -15.34
C PRO A 20 24.11 40.10 -14.85
N GLU A 21 24.02 41.08 -15.76
CA GLU A 21 23.54 42.42 -15.42
C GLU A 21 22.18 42.33 -14.72
N PHE A 22 22.14 42.57 -13.40
CA PHE A 22 20.89 42.66 -12.65
C PHE A 22 19.99 43.79 -13.20
N ALA A 23 20.57 44.80 -13.86
CA ALA A 23 19.85 45.82 -14.62
C ALA A 23 19.14 45.26 -15.87
N ALA A 24 19.75 44.32 -16.59
CA ALA A 24 19.11 43.62 -17.71
C ALA A 24 18.02 42.65 -17.21
N VAL A 25 18.29 41.89 -16.15
CA VAL A 25 17.32 40.97 -15.53
C VAL A 25 16.10 41.73 -15.01
N ARG A 26 16.28 42.83 -14.26
CA ARG A 26 15.19 43.71 -13.80
C ARG A 26 14.40 44.30 -14.96
N ARG A 27 15.05 44.73 -16.05
CA ARG A 27 14.38 45.23 -17.28
C ARG A 27 13.59 44.14 -18.03
N ARG A 28 14.00 42.86 -17.94
CA ARG A 28 13.21 41.73 -18.48
C ARG A 28 12.00 41.42 -17.59
N ALA A 29 12.18 41.41 -16.27
CA ALA A 29 11.12 41.15 -15.30
C ALA A 29 10.00 42.21 -15.35
N THR A 30 10.34 43.51 -15.39
CA THR A 30 9.33 44.59 -15.46
C THR A 30 8.56 44.57 -16.77
N ARG A 31 9.19 44.22 -17.91
CA ARG A 31 8.50 44.01 -19.20
C ARG A 31 7.54 42.82 -19.18
N PHE A 32 7.84 41.76 -18.43
CA PHE A 32 6.90 40.65 -18.23
C PHE A 32 5.72 41.03 -17.33
N GLN A 33 5.97 41.78 -16.25
CA GLN A 33 4.93 42.24 -15.33
C GLN A 33 3.97 43.25 -15.98
N THR A 34 4.46 44.19 -16.80
CA THR A 34 3.58 45.11 -17.55
C THR A 34 2.75 44.39 -18.60
N ARG A 35 3.31 43.41 -19.32
CA ARG A 35 2.53 42.56 -20.24
C ARG A 35 1.43 41.76 -19.53
N ARG A 36 1.70 41.20 -18.34
CA ARG A 36 0.64 40.53 -17.52
C ARG A 36 -0.45 41.50 -17.06
N ARG A 37 -0.11 42.74 -16.69
CA ARG A 37 -1.11 43.75 -16.26
C ARG A 37 -1.97 44.30 -17.41
N ALA A 38 -1.47 44.31 -18.65
CA ALA A 38 -2.23 44.77 -19.81
C ALA A 38 -3.26 43.76 -20.35
N GLY A 39 -3.14 42.47 -20.00
CA GLY A 39 -4.03 41.39 -20.47
C GLY A 39 -4.86 40.71 -19.38
N GLY A 40 -4.91 41.27 -18.16
CA GLY A 40 -5.44 40.60 -16.97
C GLY A 40 -6.50 41.39 -16.20
N ALA A 41 -7.49 41.95 -16.91
CA ALA A 41 -8.60 42.72 -16.32
C ALA A 41 -9.93 41.92 -16.21
N LEU A 42 -9.90 40.62 -16.54
CA LEU A 42 -10.98 39.65 -16.38
C LEU A 42 -10.38 38.36 -15.79
N ALA A 43 -11.21 37.58 -15.09
CA ALA A 43 -10.87 36.29 -14.47
C ALA A 43 -9.88 36.28 -13.27
N VAL A 44 -9.97 37.25 -12.34
CA VAL A 44 -9.41 37.11 -10.98
C VAL A 44 -10.48 37.39 -9.92
N ALA A 45 -11.38 36.42 -9.74
CA ALA A 45 -12.42 36.45 -8.69
C ALA A 45 -12.84 35.06 -8.14
N VAL A 46 -12.14 33.98 -8.53
CA VAL A 46 -12.57 32.58 -8.24
C VAL A 46 -11.46 31.72 -7.61
N VAL A 47 -10.21 31.87 -8.04
CA VAL A 47 -9.11 30.92 -7.74
C VAL A 47 -8.74 30.84 -6.24
N ALA A 48 -9.13 31.82 -5.41
CA ALA A 48 -8.88 31.80 -3.97
C ALA A 48 -9.78 30.83 -3.17
N ALA A 49 -10.85 30.30 -3.76
CA ALA A 49 -11.78 29.39 -3.08
C ALA A 49 -11.58 27.90 -3.43
N SER A 50 -10.84 27.59 -4.51
CA SER A 50 -10.78 26.24 -5.09
C SER A 50 -9.81 25.28 -4.39
N GLY A 51 -8.79 25.80 -3.70
CA GLY A 51 -7.63 25.01 -3.25
C GLY A 51 -7.91 23.94 -2.19
N ALA A 52 -8.92 24.12 -1.34
CA ALA A 52 -9.29 23.16 -0.29
C ALA A 52 -10.48 22.24 -0.69
N ALA A 53 -11.30 22.66 -1.65
CA ALA A 53 -12.51 21.92 -2.05
C ALA A 53 -12.23 20.80 -3.07
N GLY A 54 -11.17 20.93 -3.89
CA GLY A 54 -10.91 20.01 -5.00
C GLY A 54 -10.66 18.55 -4.59
N VAL A 55 -9.96 18.31 -3.47
CA VAL A 55 -9.59 16.96 -3.01
C VAL A 55 -10.80 16.16 -2.50
N ALA A 56 -11.82 16.85 -1.98
CA ALA A 56 -13.06 16.21 -1.51
C ALA A 56 -14.01 15.77 -2.64
N ALA A 57 -13.81 16.28 -3.86
CA ALA A 57 -14.74 16.10 -4.99
C ALA A 57 -14.35 14.97 -5.98
N LEU A 58 -13.19 14.32 -5.79
CA LEU A 58 -12.67 13.28 -6.69
C LEU A 58 -12.81 11.84 -6.17
N ARG A 59 -13.35 11.65 -4.96
CA ARG A 59 -14.04 10.39 -4.66
C ARG A 59 -15.40 10.44 -5.35
N PRO A 60 -15.85 9.38 -6.06
CA PRO A 60 -17.26 9.29 -6.42
C PRO A 60 -18.08 9.39 -5.12
N SER A 61 -19.09 10.25 -5.11
CA SER A 61 -20.04 10.32 -4.01
C SER A 61 -20.64 8.92 -3.75
N ALA A 62 -21.05 8.62 -2.52
CA ALA A 62 -21.69 7.34 -2.21
C ALA A 62 -22.85 7.05 -3.18
N ALA A 63 -23.67 8.05 -3.48
CA ALA A 63 -24.77 7.97 -4.45
C ALA A 63 -24.35 7.58 -5.89
N THR A 64 -23.10 7.83 -6.30
CA THR A 64 -22.55 7.38 -7.60
C THR A 64 -21.99 5.96 -7.57
N LEU A 65 -21.73 5.39 -6.39
CA LEU A 65 -21.46 3.96 -6.21
C LEU A 65 -22.78 3.18 -6.08
N ASP A 66 -23.74 3.71 -5.32
CA ASP A 66 -25.06 3.09 -5.12
C ASP A 66 -25.88 3.02 -6.43
N ALA A 67 -25.78 4.02 -7.30
CA ALA A 67 -26.52 4.09 -8.56
C ALA A 67 -26.03 3.10 -9.66
N ALA A 68 -24.93 2.39 -9.42
CA ALA A 68 -24.38 1.37 -10.31
C ALA A 68 -23.96 0.11 -9.53
N ALA A 69 -24.58 -0.14 -8.37
CA ALA A 69 -24.38 -1.38 -7.62
C ALA A 69 -24.83 -2.58 -8.48
N PRO A 70 -23.93 -3.54 -8.78
CA PRO A 70 -24.32 -4.76 -9.46
C PRO A 70 -25.10 -5.68 -8.51
N ASP A 71 -25.82 -6.65 -9.08
CA ASP A 71 -26.56 -7.68 -8.32
C ASP A 71 -25.66 -8.53 -7.41
N ARG A 72 -24.33 -8.46 -7.58
CA ARG A 72 -23.31 -9.13 -6.77
C ARG A 72 -22.07 -8.25 -6.64
N ARG A 73 -21.52 -8.15 -5.43
CA ARG A 73 -20.36 -7.31 -5.09
C ARG A 73 -19.21 -8.13 -4.51
N MET A 74 -17.98 -7.76 -4.87
CA MET A 74 -16.77 -8.22 -4.18
C MET A 74 -16.60 -7.49 -2.84
N VAL A 75 -16.63 -8.25 -1.73
CA VAL A 75 -16.44 -7.76 -0.36
C VAL A 75 -14.95 -7.75 -0.01
N ALA A 76 -14.26 -8.88 -0.21
CA ALA A 76 -12.82 -9.03 -0.05
C ALA A 76 -12.29 -10.13 -0.98
N VAL A 77 -11.02 -10.06 -1.39
CA VAL A 77 -10.36 -11.14 -2.14
C VAL A 77 -8.99 -11.44 -1.53
N GLY A 78 -8.44 -12.61 -1.83
CA GLY A 78 -7.06 -12.96 -1.51
C GLY A 78 -6.60 -14.19 -2.28
N ALA A 79 -5.29 -14.40 -2.32
CA ALA A 79 -4.69 -15.56 -2.95
C ALA A 79 -3.42 -15.98 -2.20
N ALA A 80 -3.12 -17.28 -2.20
CA ALA A 80 -1.86 -17.78 -1.66
C ALA A 80 -0.76 -17.83 -2.73
N ASP A 81 -1.15 -18.23 -3.93
CA ASP A 81 -0.35 -18.46 -5.13
C ASP A 81 -1.23 -18.27 -6.39
N ALA A 82 -0.80 -18.77 -7.54
CA ALA A 82 -1.51 -18.64 -8.82
C ALA A 82 -2.69 -19.63 -9.01
N GLU A 83 -2.84 -20.63 -8.14
CA GLU A 83 -3.89 -21.65 -8.22
C GLU A 83 -4.98 -21.43 -7.15
N HIS A 84 -4.57 -21.01 -5.95
CA HIS A 84 -5.43 -20.92 -4.76
C HIS A 84 -5.95 -19.50 -4.53
N LEU A 85 -7.14 -19.22 -5.08
CA LEU A 85 -7.83 -17.93 -4.99
C LEU A 85 -9.06 -18.02 -4.07
N TYR A 86 -9.34 -16.95 -3.34
CA TYR A 86 -10.49 -16.84 -2.44
C TYR A 86 -11.20 -15.50 -2.64
N ALA A 87 -12.52 -15.51 -2.75
CA ALA A 87 -13.35 -14.33 -2.92
C ALA A 87 -14.54 -14.36 -1.96
N ALA A 88 -14.65 -13.33 -1.14
CA ALA A 88 -15.82 -13.01 -0.34
C ALA A 88 -16.74 -12.10 -1.14
N VAL A 89 -18.00 -12.52 -1.32
CA VAL A 89 -18.99 -11.82 -2.17
C VAL A 89 -20.33 -11.66 -1.45
N ALA A 90 -21.14 -10.70 -1.90
CA ALA A 90 -22.48 -10.46 -1.35
C ALA A 90 -23.39 -9.81 -2.39
N ASP A 91 -24.66 -10.23 -2.43
CA ASP A 91 -25.65 -9.71 -3.38
C ASP A 91 -26.24 -8.35 -2.96
N CYS A 92 -25.99 -7.91 -1.72
CA CYS A 92 -26.31 -6.55 -1.28
C CYS A 92 -25.44 -6.10 -0.08
N PRO A 93 -25.33 -4.79 0.21
CA PRO A 93 -24.46 -4.27 1.29
C PRO A 93 -24.78 -4.74 2.72
N ALA A 94 -25.98 -5.32 2.94
CA ALA A 94 -26.44 -5.84 4.22
C ALA A 94 -26.86 -7.33 4.13
N CYS A 95 -26.53 -8.00 3.03
CA CYS A 95 -26.85 -9.41 2.81
C CYS A 95 -25.83 -10.31 3.52
N PRO A 96 -26.20 -11.58 3.84
CA PRO A 96 -25.23 -12.63 4.11
C PRO A 96 -24.16 -12.65 3.02
N THR A 97 -22.95 -13.04 3.42
CA THR A 97 -21.81 -13.12 2.52
C THR A 97 -21.57 -14.57 2.13
N GLU A 98 -21.12 -14.80 0.89
CA GLU A 98 -20.66 -16.11 0.42
C GLU A 98 -19.13 -16.13 0.37
N LEU A 99 -18.52 -17.29 0.58
CA LEU A 99 -17.11 -17.52 0.26
C LEU A 99 -17.03 -18.42 -0.97
N LEU A 100 -16.33 -17.95 -1.99
CA LEU A 100 -15.94 -18.74 -3.15
C LEU A 100 -14.45 -19.06 -3.05
N ALA A 101 -14.09 -20.31 -3.35
CA ALA A 101 -12.71 -20.76 -3.41
C ALA A 101 -12.42 -21.41 -4.76
N SER A 102 -11.30 -21.04 -5.37
CA SER A 102 -10.71 -21.72 -6.53
C SER A 102 -9.41 -22.40 -6.12
N GLY A 103 -9.17 -23.60 -6.65
CA GLY A 103 -7.90 -24.31 -6.56
C GLY A 103 -7.28 -24.54 -7.94
N ASP A 104 -7.65 -23.73 -8.93
CA ASP A 104 -7.22 -23.90 -10.32
C ASP A 104 -6.91 -22.57 -11.04
N GLY A 105 -6.80 -21.47 -10.30
CA GLY A 105 -6.50 -20.14 -10.83
C GLY A 105 -7.72 -19.35 -11.30
N GLY A 106 -8.90 -19.64 -10.75
CA GLY A 106 -10.16 -18.96 -11.09
C GLY A 106 -10.84 -19.47 -12.35
N ARG A 107 -10.46 -20.65 -12.86
CA ARG A 107 -11.16 -21.31 -13.99
C ARG A 107 -12.42 -22.04 -13.51
N THR A 108 -12.41 -22.52 -12.27
CA THR A 108 -13.57 -23.03 -11.55
C THR A 108 -13.61 -22.46 -10.13
N TRP A 109 -14.82 -22.29 -9.61
CA TRP A 109 -15.09 -21.75 -8.28
C TRP A 109 -16.05 -22.69 -7.55
N GLU A 110 -15.70 -23.06 -6.32
CA GLU A 110 -16.56 -23.83 -5.42
C GLU A 110 -17.03 -22.92 -4.28
N GLU A 111 -18.33 -22.94 -3.99
CA GLU A 111 -18.88 -22.33 -2.78
C GLU A 111 -18.29 -23.01 -1.52
N ARG A 112 -18.18 -22.23 -0.44
CA ARG A 112 -17.67 -22.65 0.86
C ARG A 112 -18.60 -22.19 1.98
N PRO A 113 -18.86 -23.05 2.98
CA PRO A 113 -19.57 -22.61 4.17
C PRO A 113 -18.81 -21.44 4.82
N ARG A 114 -19.55 -20.41 5.19
CA ARG A 114 -19.03 -19.30 6.00
C ARG A 114 -18.69 -19.79 7.39
N SER A 115 -17.74 -19.11 8.05
CA SER A 115 -17.53 -19.31 9.48
C SER A 115 -18.76 -18.89 10.29
N GLU A 116 -19.38 -17.76 9.95
CA GLU A 116 -20.62 -17.24 10.49
C GLU A 116 -21.38 -16.48 9.36
N PRO A 117 -22.55 -16.94 8.89
CA PRO A 117 -23.20 -16.38 7.69
C PRO A 117 -23.90 -15.04 7.94
N ASP A 118 -24.45 -14.83 9.15
CA ASP A 118 -25.29 -13.67 9.49
C ASP A 118 -24.50 -12.43 9.95
N ARG A 119 -23.16 -12.52 10.05
CA ARG A 119 -22.31 -11.38 10.41
C ARG A 119 -21.83 -10.65 9.15
N GLY A 120 -21.89 -9.31 9.21
CA GLY A 120 -21.52 -8.42 8.11
C GLY A 120 -20.02 -8.34 7.85
N THR A 121 -19.59 -7.24 7.22
CA THR A 121 -18.24 -7.05 6.67
C THR A 121 -17.10 -7.50 7.60
N PHE A 122 -16.23 -8.33 7.04
CA PHE A 122 -15.10 -8.98 7.69
C PHE A 122 -13.83 -8.75 6.85
N ALA A 123 -12.68 -8.86 7.49
CA ALA A 123 -11.41 -8.96 6.78
C ALA A 123 -11.17 -10.42 6.38
N LEU A 124 -10.85 -10.64 5.10
CA LEU A 124 -10.32 -11.91 4.59
C LEU A 124 -8.79 -11.81 4.53
N ARG A 125 -8.08 -12.85 4.98
CA ARG A 125 -6.63 -12.99 4.79
C ARG A 125 -6.28 -14.42 4.39
N VAL A 126 -5.51 -14.57 3.31
CA VAL A 126 -5.05 -15.87 2.81
C VAL A 126 -3.59 -16.02 3.18
N LEU A 127 -3.31 -16.85 4.19
CA LEU A 127 -1.97 -17.00 4.77
C LEU A 127 -1.17 -18.14 4.14
N ALA A 128 -1.85 -19.12 3.54
CA ALA A 128 -1.27 -20.23 2.78
C ALA A 128 -2.35 -20.85 1.86
N PRO A 129 -2.01 -21.77 0.94
CA PRO A 129 -2.94 -22.33 -0.06
C PRO A 129 -4.27 -22.89 0.50
N ARG A 130 -4.25 -23.35 1.76
CA ARG A 130 -5.43 -23.85 2.48
C ARG A 130 -5.75 -23.09 3.78
N ILE A 131 -4.90 -22.11 4.16
CA ILE A 131 -5.04 -21.38 5.42
C ILE A 131 -5.63 -20.02 5.14
N VAL A 132 -6.89 -19.84 5.54
CA VAL A 132 -7.62 -18.60 5.39
C VAL A 132 -8.15 -18.17 6.75
N VAL A 133 -8.07 -16.87 7.01
CA VAL A 133 -8.56 -16.23 8.22
C VAL A 133 -9.68 -15.28 7.84
N GLU A 134 -10.76 -15.38 8.58
CA GLU A 134 -11.84 -14.40 8.62
C GLU A 134 -11.80 -13.73 9.98
N SER A 135 -11.81 -12.40 10.03
CA SER A 135 -12.05 -11.66 11.27
C SER A 135 -13.19 -10.66 11.07
N THR A 136 -14.19 -10.69 11.94
CA THR A 136 -15.26 -9.67 11.94
C THR A 136 -14.62 -8.31 12.15
N ALA A 137 -14.72 -7.43 11.15
CA ALA A 137 -14.05 -6.14 11.21
C ALA A 137 -14.83 -5.22 12.16
N VAL A 138 -14.40 -5.14 13.42
CA VAL A 138 -14.95 -4.17 14.38
C VAL A 138 -14.68 -2.77 13.82
N TRP A 139 -15.74 -2.06 13.46
CA TRP A 139 -15.72 -1.24 12.25
C TRP A 139 -14.86 0.03 12.32
N MET A 140 -14.41 0.46 11.15
CA MET A 140 -13.68 1.72 10.89
C MET A 140 -14.50 3.00 11.16
N SER A 141 -15.64 2.93 11.84
CA SER A 141 -16.56 4.07 12.04
C SER A 141 -16.05 5.12 13.02
N GLY A 142 -14.89 4.92 13.65
CA GLY A 142 -14.23 5.86 14.56
C GLY A 142 -14.89 5.98 15.95
N THR A 143 -16.17 5.65 16.05
CA THR A 143 -16.89 5.39 17.31
C THR A 143 -16.41 4.06 17.91
N PRO A 144 -15.79 4.04 19.10
CA PRO A 144 -15.56 2.79 19.81
C PRO A 144 -16.88 2.06 20.05
N SER A 145 -16.90 0.73 19.92
CA SER A 145 -18.04 -0.06 20.39
C SER A 145 -18.20 0.18 21.91
N PRO A 146 -19.37 0.64 22.40
CA PRO A 146 -19.60 0.80 23.83
C PRO A 146 -19.87 -0.53 24.56
N VAL A 147 -19.82 -1.65 23.83
CA VAL A 147 -19.90 -3.01 24.38
C VAL A 147 -18.46 -3.50 24.59
N PRO A 148 -17.90 -3.45 25.82
CA PRO A 148 -16.59 -4.04 26.07
C PRO A 148 -16.65 -5.54 25.80
N VAL A 149 -15.71 -6.04 24.98
CA VAL A 149 -15.54 -7.48 24.75
C VAL A 149 -15.22 -8.14 26.10
N ALA A 150 -16.15 -8.94 26.61
CA ALA A 150 -16.00 -9.58 27.91
C ALA A 150 -14.81 -10.57 27.88
N PRO A 151 -14.04 -10.74 28.96
CA PRO A 151 -12.95 -11.71 28.99
C PRO A 151 -13.47 -13.13 28.70
N GLY A 152 -12.99 -13.73 27.60
CA GLY A 152 -13.48 -15.01 27.10
C GLY A 152 -14.58 -14.92 26.03
N ASN A 153 -15.01 -13.72 25.62
CA ASN A 153 -15.71 -13.55 24.35
C ASN A 153 -14.77 -13.94 23.20
N ASP A 154 -15.35 -14.66 22.26
CA ASP A 154 -14.80 -14.90 20.94
C ASP A 154 -14.44 -13.57 20.26
N ASN A 155 -13.20 -13.41 19.77
CA ASN A 155 -12.76 -12.20 19.06
C ASN A 155 -13.34 -12.10 17.64
N GLY A 156 -14.19 -13.04 17.22
CA GLY A 156 -14.76 -13.11 15.89
C GLY A 156 -13.72 -13.50 14.83
N MET A 157 -12.55 -14.01 15.24
CA MET A 157 -11.56 -14.55 14.33
C MET A 157 -11.76 -16.07 14.17
N ARG A 158 -11.88 -16.47 12.92
CA ARG A 158 -12.14 -17.83 12.48
C ARG A 158 -11.04 -18.22 11.50
N VAL A 159 -10.50 -19.43 11.68
CA VAL A 159 -9.45 -19.97 10.81
C VAL A 159 -9.88 -21.31 10.22
N THR A 160 -9.62 -21.47 8.94
CA THR A 160 -9.71 -22.73 8.19
C THR A 160 -8.30 -23.19 7.79
N ILE A 161 -8.09 -24.50 7.75
CA ILE A 161 -6.85 -25.15 7.28
C ILE A 161 -7.12 -26.13 6.11
N ASP A 162 -8.33 -26.07 5.52
CA ASP A 162 -8.78 -26.93 4.42
C ASP A 162 -9.39 -26.16 3.23
N GLY A 163 -9.15 -24.85 3.17
CA GLY A 163 -9.64 -23.95 2.13
C GLY A 163 -11.13 -23.62 2.25
N GLY A 164 -11.59 -23.37 3.48
CA GLY A 164 -12.95 -22.90 3.80
C GLY A 164 -14.00 -24.00 3.93
N ARG A 165 -13.61 -25.29 3.98
CA ARG A 165 -14.56 -26.41 4.09
C ARG A 165 -14.98 -26.63 5.54
N THR A 166 -14.06 -26.41 6.49
CA THR A 166 -14.34 -26.34 7.92
C THR A 166 -13.67 -25.12 8.55
N TRP A 167 -14.28 -24.62 9.63
CA TRP A 167 -13.82 -23.46 10.38
C TRP A 167 -13.64 -23.80 11.85
N SER A 168 -12.67 -23.14 12.47
CA SER A 168 -12.35 -23.27 13.89
C SER A 168 -12.18 -21.87 14.52
N GLY A 169 -12.42 -21.79 15.83
CA GLY A 169 -12.06 -20.60 16.60
C GLY A 169 -10.53 -20.52 16.75
N THR A 170 -9.96 -19.36 16.44
CA THR A 170 -8.51 -19.19 16.44
C THR A 170 -7.91 -19.26 17.85
N THR A 171 -6.77 -19.93 18.00
CA THR A 171 -5.97 -19.92 19.23
C THR A 171 -4.75 -19.01 19.09
N ILE A 172 -4.38 -18.32 20.18
CA ILE A 172 -3.14 -17.56 20.30
C ILE A 172 -2.31 -18.22 21.39
N SER A 173 -1.07 -18.59 21.09
CA SER A 173 -0.17 -19.29 22.01
C SER A 173 0.94 -18.37 22.48
N GLU A 174 1.12 -18.24 23.80
CA GLU A 174 2.26 -17.54 24.42
C GLU A 174 3.61 -18.20 24.09
N THR A 175 3.62 -19.50 23.72
CA THR A 175 4.84 -20.20 23.30
C THR A 175 5.27 -19.72 21.92
N ALA A 176 6.35 -18.93 21.90
CA ALA A 176 6.94 -18.37 20.69
C ALA A 176 7.62 -19.44 19.80
N VAL A 177 7.69 -19.16 18.50
CA VAL A 177 8.37 -20.02 17.50
C VAL A 177 9.58 -19.34 16.89
N ALA A 178 10.59 -20.13 16.53
CA ALA A 178 11.84 -19.61 15.98
C ALA A 178 11.69 -18.92 14.60
N ALA A 179 10.65 -19.25 13.83
CA ALA A 179 10.39 -18.68 12.51
C ALA A 179 8.95 -18.95 12.03
N VAL A 180 8.53 -18.21 11.00
CA VAL A 180 7.40 -18.55 10.13
C VAL A 180 7.63 -19.90 9.44
N PRO A 181 6.67 -20.84 9.48
CA PRO A 181 6.72 -22.08 8.72
C PRO A 181 6.82 -21.87 7.19
N PRO A 182 7.57 -22.71 6.45
CA PRO A 182 7.62 -22.62 4.99
C PRO A 182 6.23 -22.75 4.36
N GLY A 183 5.91 -21.86 3.41
CA GLY A 183 4.62 -21.84 2.73
C GLY A 183 3.50 -21.10 3.48
N THR A 184 3.76 -20.52 4.66
CA THR A 184 2.82 -19.62 5.35
C THR A 184 3.33 -18.18 5.38
N ARG A 185 2.41 -17.22 5.59
CA ARG A 185 2.72 -15.79 5.81
C ARG A 185 2.81 -15.47 7.30
N ALA A 186 3.58 -14.44 7.65
CA ALA A 186 3.50 -13.78 8.96
C ALA A 186 2.27 -12.88 9.04
N VAL A 187 1.85 -12.52 10.25
CA VAL A 187 0.86 -11.46 10.51
C VAL A 187 1.27 -10.62 11.71
N ASP A 188 0.78 -9.39 11.80
CA ASP A 188 0.86 -8.54 13.00
C ASP A 188 -0.41 -8.66 13.87
N CYS A 189 -0.41 -7.92 14.98
CA CYS A 189 -1.47 -7.94 15.98
C CYS A 189 -2.86 -7.52 15.43
N HIS A 190 -2.97 -6.68 14.40
CA HIS A 190 -4.27 -6.19 13.90
C HIS A 190 -5.11 -7.28 13.24
N ILE A 191 -4.47 -8.32 12.69
CA ILE A 191 -5.19 -9.49 12.15
C ILE A 191 -5.77 -10.35 13.30
N ILE A 192 -5.05 -10.40 14.42
CA ILE A 192 -5.31 -11.30 15.54
C ILE A 192 -6.26 -10.69 16.59
N ALA A 193 -6.28 -9.37 16.73
CA ALA A 193 -6.97 -8.71 17.82
C ALA A 193 -7.48 -7.30 17.44
N ALA A 194 -8.72 -7.21 16.98
CA ALA A 194 -9.36 -5.98 16.52
C ALA A 194 -9.48 -4.86 17.58
N GLU A 195 -9.41 -5.18 18.88
CA GLU A 195 -9.53 -4.21 19.98
C GLU A 195 -8.25 -4.04 20.81
N VAL A 196 -7.21 -4.85 20.60
CA VAL A 196 -6.04 -4.86 21.48
C VAL A 196 -5.08 -3.74 21.08
N ARG A 197 -5.30 -2.58 21.70
CA ARG A 197 -4.26 -1.55 21.89
C ARG A 197 -3.30 -2.01 22.98
N THR A 198 -2.48 -3.01 22.70
CA THR A 198 -1.21 -3.19 23.42
C THR A 198 -0.24 -2.10 22.98
N ASP A 199 0.66 -1.72 23.88
CA ASP A 199 1.78 -0.82 23.55
C ASP A 199 2.82 -1.53 22.64
N GLU A 200 2.74 -2.87 22.52
CA GLU A 200 3.54 -3.73 21.64
C GLU A 200 2.64 -4.45 20.61
N CYS A 201 3.00 -4.45 19.33
CA CYS A 201 2.29 -5.20 18.27
C CYS A 201 3.17 -6.34 17.71
N PRO A 202 3.34 -7.47 18.43
CA PRO A 202 4.26 -8.52 18.00
C PRO A 202 3.88 -9.13 16.65
N VAL A 203 4.89 -9.58 15.92
CA VAL A 203 4.78 -10.38 14.70
C VAL A 203 4.58 -11.85 15.08
N TYR A 204 3.59 -12.48 14.45
CA TYR A 204 3.21 -13.87 14.64
C TYR A 204 3.44 -14.69 13.36
N ALA A 205 3.67 -15.99 13.58
CA ALA A 205 3.51 -17.01 12.55
C ALA A 205 2.19 -17.78 12.77
N VAL A 206 1.57 -18.22 11.68
CA VAL A 206 0.48 -19.21 11.72
C VAL A 206 1.04 -20.62 11.66
N ASP A 207 0.52 -21.49 12.52
CA ASP A 207 0.79 -22.92 12.59
C ASP A 207 -0.06 -23.66 11.52
N PRO A 208 0.55 -24.33 10.52
CA PRO A 208 -0.17 -24.94 9.42
C PRO A 208 -0.97 -26.19 9.78
N GLU A 209 -0.72 -26.81 10.95
CA GLU A 209 -1.45 -28.01 11.39
C GLU A 209 -2.69 -27.66 12.23
N SER A 210 -2.69 -26.50 12.89
CA SER A 210 -3.75 -26.09 13.83
C SER A 210 -4.47 -24.78 13.49
N GLY A 211 -3.92 -23.95 12.59
CA GLY A 211 -4.40 -22.59 12.34
C GLY A 211 -4.11 -21.60 13.49
N GLY A 212 -3.48 -22.05 14.57
CA GLY A 212 -3.15 -21.21 15.73
C GLY A 212 -1.99 -20.26 15.47
N PHE A 213 -1.97 -19.13 16.17
CA PHE A 213 -0.94 -18.09 16.04
C PHE A 213 0.06 -18.18 17.19
N ARG A 214 1.34 -18.03 16.84
CA ARG A 214 2.47 -18.10 17.78
C ARG A 214 3.41 -16.91 17.50
N PRO A 215 3.79 -16.10 18.51
CA PRO A 215 4.68 -14.97 18.29
C PRO A 215 6.05 -15.46 17.82
N LEU A 216 6.76 -14.66 17.02
CA LEU A 216 8.14 -14.96 16.68
C LEU A 216 9.03 -14.77 17.92
N ALA A 217 9.91 -15.74 18.17
CA ALA A 217 10.83 -15.75 19.31
C ALA A 217 11.93 -14.67 19.22
N LYS A 218 11.99 -13.97 18.08
CA LYS A 218 12.72 -12.71 17.89
C LYS A 218 11.83 -11.75 17.12
N GLN A 219 11.42 -10.68 17.78
CA GLN A 219 10.74 -9.57 17.15
C GLN A 219 11.75 -8.65 16.43
N PRO A 220 11.33 -7.86 15.44
CA PRO A 220 12.15 -6.77 14.92
C PRO A 220 12.34 -5.69 16.00
N GLU A 221 13.45 -4.95 15.94
CA GLU A 221 13.72 -3.83 16.85
C GLU A 221 12.93 -2.57 16.40
N LEU A 222 11.60 -2.64 16.41
CA LEU A 222 10.64 -1.63 15.95
C LEU A 222 9.39 -1.60 16.80
N ASP A 223 8.75 -0.43 16.92
CA ASP A 223 7.33 -0.36 17.27
C ASP A 223 6.53 -0.71 16.02
N VAL A 224 6.17 -1.99 15.90
CA VAL A 224 5.51 -2.54 14.71
C VAL A 224 4.15 -1.90 14.51
N THR A 225 3.88 -1.46 13.27
CA THR A 225 2.56 -0.97 12.84
C THR A 225 1.87 -1.92 11.87
N ALA A 226 2.62 -2.67 11.04
CA ALA A 226 2.08 -3.73 10.21
C ALA A 226 3.16 -4.72 9.74
N VAL A 227 2.76 -5.98 9.49
CA VAL A 227 3.44 -6.87 8.54
C VAL A 227 2.95 -6.49 7.14
N ALA A 228 3.88 -6.25 6.21
CA ALA A 228 3.51 -5.92 4.83
C ALA A 228 3.04 -7.18 4.08
N ASP A 229 1.85 -7.13 3.46
CA ASP A 229 1.28 -8.25 2.71
C ASP A 229 1.97 -8.40 1.35
N LEU A 230 3.04 -9.18 1.36
CA LEU A 230 3.97 -9.37 0.25
C LEU A 230 4.15 -10.87 -0.04
N PRO A 231 4.65 -11.25 -1.23
CA PRO A 231 4.93 -12.64 -1.55
C PRO A 231 5.78 -13.33 -0.48
N ALA A 232 5.37 -14.52 -0.02
CA ALA A 232 6.10 -15.24 1.04
C ALA A 232 7.57 -15.53 0.67
N GLY A 233 7.87 -15.68 -0.64
CA GLY A 233 9.23 -15.81 -1.17
C GLY A 233 10.10 -14.53 -1.05
N ALA A 234 9.49 -13.36 -0.91
CA ALA A 234 10.18 -12.09 -0.68
C ALA A 234 10.76 -11.96 0.75
N GLY A 235 10.43 -12.89 1.65
CA GLY A 235 10.76 -12.84 3.07
C GLY A 235 9.72 -12.07 3.90
N VAL A 236 9.90 -12.04 5.22
CA VAL A 236 9.02 -11.28 6.12
C VAL A 236 9.46 -9.83 6.15
N TRP A 237 8.54 -8.92 5.85
CA TRP A 237 8.75 -7.47 5.92
C TRP A 237 7.80 -6.84 6.92
N VAL A 238 8.33 -5.91 7.71
CA VAL A 238 7.61 -5.23 8.78
C VAL A 238 7.85 -3.73 8.65
N VAL A 239 6.83 -2.94 8.94
CA VAL A 239 6.88 -1.48 9.01
C VAL A 239 6.45 -1.00 10.39
N GLY A 240 7.01 0.12 10.82
CA GLY A 240 6.86 0.62 12.19
C GLY A 240 7.59 1.94 12.40
N THR A 241 7.74 2.32 13.66
CA THR A 241 8.69 3.36 14.08
C THR A 241 9.95 2.76 14.69
N ASP A 242 11.05 3.51 14.61
CA ASP A 242 12.21 3.25 15.45
C ASP A 242 11.96 3.78 16.89
N PRO A 243 12.06 2.94 17.93
CA PRO A 243 11.71 3.30 19.32
C PRO A 243 12.65 4.30 20.00
N VAL A 244 13.61 4.89 19.27
CA VAL A 244 14.60 5.85 19.80
C VAL A 244 14.47 7.22 19.14
N THR A 245 14.07 7.28 17.86
CA THR A 245 13.92 8.51 17.07
C THR A 245 12.47 8.79 16.66
N GLU A 246 11.55 7.85 16.90
CA GLU A 246 10.13 7.87 16.49
C GLU A 246 9.91 8.06 14.98
N LYS A 247 10.98 7.92 14.17
CA LYS A 247 10.92 8.01 12.72
C LYS A 247 10.37 6.72 12.11
N PRO A 248 9.70 6.80 10.94
CA PRO A 248 9.31 5.62 10.19
C PRO A 248 10.52 4.74 9.86
N ALA A 249 10.30 3.44 9.96
CA ALA A 249 11.35 2.44 9.77
C ALA A 249 10.76 1.14 9.21
N THR A 250 11.63 0.28 8.68
CA THR A 250 11.30 -1.07 8.22
C THR A 250 12.30 -2.09 8.74
N ALA A 251 11.82 -3.31 8.97
CA ALA A 251 12.65 -4.46 9.26
C ALA A 251 12.32 -5.61 8.31
N VAL A 252 13.35 -6.27 7.80
CA VAL A 252 13.25 -7.38 6.86
C VAL A 252 13.97 -8.62 7.40
N SER A 253 13.32 -9.78 7.24
CA SER A 253 13.89 -11.09 7.53
C SER A 253 13.83 -11.99 6.30
N LYS A 254 14.95 -12.61 5.95
CA LYS A 254 15.05 -13.60 4.86
C LYS A 254 15.10 -15.05 5.36
N ASP A 255 15.02 -15.25 6.68
CA ASP A 255 15.08 -16.56 7.34
C ASP A 255 13.83 -16.85 8.18
N GLY A 256 12.72 -16.17 7.90
CA GLY A 256 11.42 -16.34 8.54
C GLY A 256 11.31 -15.72 9.94
N GLY A 257 12.20 -14.79 10.31
CA GLY A 257 12.19 -14.10 11.60
C GLY A 257 13.30 -14.52 12.58
N ARG A 258 14.27 -15.35 12.15
CA ARG A 258 15.42 -15.75 13.00
C ARG A 258 16.49 -14.67 13.07
N THR A 259 16.58 -13.82 12.05
CA THR A 259 17.36 -12.57 12.02
C THR A 259 16.56 -11.47 11.32
N TRP A 260 16.81 -10.24 11.73
CA TRP A 260 16.21 -9.03 11.18
C TRP A 260 17.29 -8.06 10.72
N LYS A 261 17.07 -7.37 9.61
CA LYS A 261 17.82 -6.17 9.22
C LYS A 261 16.89 -4.98 9.25
N ARG A 262 17.30 -3.91 9.94
CA ARG A 262 16.49 -2.72 10.18
C ARG A 262 17.02 -1.52 9.40
N PHE A 263 16.13 -0.70 8.87
CA PHE A 263 16.46 0.59 8.25
C PHE A 263 15.50 1.67 8.75
N VAL A 264 16.04 2.85 9.11
CA VAL A 264 15.28 4.01 9.57
C VAL A 264 15.29 5.07 8.47
N PHE A 265 14.12 5.60 8.11
CA PHE A 265 13.99 6.58 7.02
C PHE A 265 14.31 7.99 7.52
N GLU A 266 15.59 8.24 7.79
CA GLU A 266 16.12 9.47 8.41
C GLU A 266 15.69 10.79 7.77
N GLY A 267 15.26 10.77 6.50
CA GLY A 267 14.80 11.94 5.74
C GLY A 267 13.31 12.26 5.86
N GLU A 268 12.52 11.43 6.55
CA GLU A 268 11.09 11.65 6.83
C GLU A 268 10.87 12.07 8.31
N PRO A 269 9.79 12.82 8.61
CA PRO A 269 9.53 13.32 9.96
C PRO A 269 9.03 12.21 10.93
N PRO A 270 9.18 12.39 12.25
CA PRO A 270 8.65 11.48 13.27
C PRO A 270 7.14 11.27 13.17
N ALA A 271 6.65 10.13 13.67
CA ALA A 271 5.24 9.76 13.58
C ALA A 271 4.29 10.72 14.32
N GLU A 272 4.74 11.41 15.38
CA GLU A 272 3.93 12.45 16.04
C GLU A 272 3.72 13.68 15.13
N GLU A 273 4.76 14.19 14.48
CA GLU A 273 4.66 15.31 13.52
C GLU A 273 3.76 14.94 12.32
N GLN A 274 3.75 13.68 11.92
CA GLN A 274 2.83 13.19 10.88
C GLN A 274 1.36 13.18 11.33
N ARG A 275 1.07 12.90 12.61
CA ARG A 275 -0.31 12.91 13.15
C ARG A 275 -0.94 14.29 13.02
N ASP A 276 -0.27 15.31 13.54
CA ASP A 276 -0.80 16.68 13.60
C ASP A 276 -0.97 17.32 12.21
N ASN A 277 -0.14 16.93 11.24
CA ASN A 277 -0.25 17.39 9.85
C ASN A 277 -1.22 16.55 8.99
N SER A 278 -1.70 15.39 9.46
CA SER A 278 -2.58 14.51 8.71
C SER A 278 -4.06 14.93 8.78
N SER A 279 -4.53 15.63 7.74
CA SER A 279 -5.98 15.86 7.53
C SER A 279 -6.74 14.60 7.05
N VAL A 280 -6.05 13.47 6.93
CA VAL A 280 -6.54 12.23 6.33
C VAL A 280 -6.46 11.09 7.35
N VAL A 281 -7.52 10.28 7.43
CA VAL A 281 -7.75 9.28 8.51
C VAL A 281 -6.79 8.07 8.47
N TYR A 282 -5.82 8.03 7.54
CA TYR A 282 -4.85 6.94 7.43
C TYR A 282 -3.80 6.99 8.54
N ARG A 283 -4.07 6.31 9.66
CA ARG A 283 -3.19 6.19 10.85
C ARG A 283 -1.94 5.31 10.65
N ASN A 284 -1.55 5.01 9.41
CA ASN A 284 -0.42 4.15 9.10
C ASN A 284 0.82 5.04 8.90
N PHE A 285 1.57 5.28 9.98
CA PHE A 285 2.76 6.15 9.98
C PHE A 285 4.03 5.47 9.43
N GLY A 286 3.94 4.19 9.04
CA GLY A 286 5.00 3.48 8.32
C GLY A 286 4.92 3.71 6.80
N PRO A 287 6.02 3.48 6.06
CA PRO A 287 5.95 3.40 4.61
C PRO A 287 5.02 2.27 4.18
N GLU A 288 4.42 2.41 3.01
CA GLU A 288 3.97 1.26 2.25
C GLU A 288 5.15 0.57 1.56
N LEU A 289 5.17 -0.76 1.54
CA LEU A 289 6.23 -1.54 0.87
C LEU A 289 5.67 -2.29 -0.35
N ALA A 290 6.39 -2.23 -1.47
CA ALA A 290 6.07 -2.96 -2.70
C ALA A 290 7.29 -3.77 -3.17
N THR A 291 7.13 -5.08 -3.37
CA THR A 291 8.16 -5.98 -3.92
C THR A 291 7.57 -7.32 -4.39
N THR A 292 8.28 -7.98 -5.30
CA THR A 292 7.96 -9.30 -5.88
C THR A 292 8.96 -10.37 -5.47
N ASP A 293 10.25 -10.05 -5.56
CA ASP A 293 11.37 -10.95 -5.27
C ASP A 293 12.01 -10.71 -3.89
N GLY A 294 11.60 -9.66 -3.18
CA GLY A 294 12.20 -9.25 -1.91
C GLY A 294 13.63 -8.70 -2.04
N LYS A 295 14.13 -8.43 -3.24
CA LYS A 295 15.45 -7.84 -3.52
C LYS A 295 15.29 -6.43 -4.10
N LEU A 296 14.45 -6.28 -5.13
CA LEU A 296 13.96 -4.98 -5.58
C LEU A 296 12.71 -4.63 -4.78
N ALA A 297 12.80 -3.62 -3.93
CA ALA A 297 11.64 -3.12 -3.19
C ALA A 297 11.58 -1.59 -3.22
N TYR A 298 10.37 -1.07 -3.07
CA TYR A 298 10.08 0.35 -2.96
C TYR A 298 9.36 0.60 -1.64
N ALA A 299 9.61 1.78 -1.06
CA ALA A 299 8.96 2.25 0.16
C ALA A 299 8.34 3.62 -0.12
N THR A 300 7.02 3.69 -0.05
CA THR A 300 6.20 4.84 -0.47
C THR A 300 5.62 5.55 0.75
N PHE A 301 5.87 6.85 0.86
CA PHE A 301 5.32 7.72 1.90
C PHE A 301 4.37 8.74 1.26
N ILE A 302 3.14 8.82 1.77
CA ILE A 302 2.08 9.69 1.23
C ILE A 302 1.79 10.79 2.24
N GLY A 303 2.34 11.98 1.99
CA GLY A 303 2.16 13.18 2.81
C GLY A 303 1.04 14.10 2.32
N ALA A 304 1.01 15.33 2.85
CA ALA A 304 0.01 16.35 2.52
C ALA A 304 0.19 16.93 1.09
N GLY A 305 -0.14 16.14 0.07
CA GLY A 305 0.00 16.49 -1.34
C GLY A 305 1.39 16.21 -1.93
N THR A 306 2.21 15.42 -1.24
CA THR A 306 3.58 15.06 -1.61
C THR A 306 3.81 13.56 -1.45
N VAL A 307 4.61 12.97 -2.35
CA VAL A 307 5.09 11.58 -2.19
C VAL A 307 6.61 11.55 -2.06
N THR A 308 7.12 10.92 -1.00
CA THR A 308 8.49 10.40 -1.01
C THR A 308 8.45 8.94 -1.46
N VAL A 309 9.33 8.57 -2.40
CA VAL A 309 9.64 7.17 -2.70
C VAL A 309 11.10 6.89 -2.34
N TYR A 310 11.34 5.78 -1.65
CA TYR A 310 12.64 5.16 -1.48
C TYR A 310 12.69 3.85 -2.27
N ARG A 311 13.90 3.44 -2.67
CA ARG A 311 14.15 2.21 -3.43
C ARG A 311 15.35 1.44 -2.89
N THR A 312 15.24 0.12 -2.84
CA THR A 312 16.33 -0.82 -2.54
C THR A 312 16.51 -1.82 -3.68
N THR A 313 17.74 -2.31 -3.86
CA THR A 313 18.10 -3.37 -4.83
C THR A 313 18.93 -4.50 -4.21
N ASP A 314 19.13 -4.45 -2.89
CA ASP A 314 19.87 -5.43 -2.08
C ASP A 314 18.97 -6.18 -1.08
N GLY A 315 17.65 -5.98 -1.18
CA GLY A 315 16.65 -6.60 -0.30
C GLY A 315 16.48 -5.91 1.04
N GLY A 316 16.56 -4.58 1.07
CA GLY A 316 16.26 -3.75 2.24
C GLY A 316 17.45 -3.51 3.17
N VAL A 317 18.68 -3.78 2.73
CA VAL A 317 19.91 -3.49 3.48
C VAL A 317 20.29 -2.01 3.34
N THR A 318 20.12 -1.46 2.14
CA THR A 318 20.26 -0.02 1.86
C THR A 318 19.08 0.50 1.05
N TRP A 319 18.75 1.78 1.23
CA TRP A 319 17.65 2.46 0.55
C TRP A 319 18.10 3.84 0.05
N GLU A 320 17.72 4.19 -1.19
CA GLU A 320 17.96 5.51 -1.78
C GLU A 320 16.63 6.26 -1.94
N LYS A 321 16.55 7.53 -1.49
CA LYS A 321 15.43 8.43 -1.80
C LYS A 321 15.49 8.81 -3.28
N THR A 322 14.52 8.36 -4.07
CA THR A 322 14.63 8.35 -5.54
C THR A 322 14.58 9.77 -6.15
N HIS A 323 13.82 10.67 -5.51
CA HIS A 323 13.67 12.07 -5.87
C HIS A 323 14.30 13.02 -4.82
N PRO A 324 15.64 13.17 -4.77
CA PRO A 324 16.30 14.04 -3.79
C PRO A 324 16.07 15.54 -4.04
N ALA A 325 15.59 15.92 -5.23
CA ALA A 325 15.34 17.31 -5.62
C ALA A 325 13.92 17.83 -5.28
N GLY A 326 13.03 16.96 -4.79
CA GLY A 326 11.65 17.30 -4.45
C GLY A 326 10.71 16.11 -4.58
N ALA A 327 9.66 16.07 -3.76
CA ALA A 327 8.64 15.03 -3.78
C ALA A 327 7.84 15.00 -5.10
N LEU A 328 7.19 13.88 -5.41
CA LEU A 328 6.26 13.81 -6.54
C LEU A 328 5.06 14.71 -6.30
N THR A 329 4.80 15.61 -7.24
CA THR A 329 3.61 16.47 -7.28
C THR A 329 2.48 15.80 -8.06
N ALA A 330 1.99 14.68 -7.53
CA ALA A 330 0.75 14.04 -7.96
C ALA A 330 0.00 13.57 -6.70
N PRO A 331 -1.26 13.98 -6.49
CA PRO A 331 -2.05 13.47 -5.37
C PRO A 331 -2.37 11.99 -5.60
N LEU A 332 -1.70 11.10 -4.87
CA LEU A 332 -1.96 9.66 -4.93
C LEU A 332 -3.38 9.34 -4.45
N ALA A 333 -4.00 8.34 -5.08
CA ALA A 333 -5.38 7.95 -4.79
C ALA A 333 -5.51 7.28 -3.40
N GLY A 334 -4.41 6.73 -2.89
CA GLY A 334 -4.27 6.21 -1.53
C GLY A 334 -3.06 5.27 -1.43
N PRO A 335 -2.73 4.79 -0.22
CA PRO A 335 -1.97 3.54 -0.08
C PRO A 335 -2.59 2.18 -0.82
N HIS A 336 -1.51 2.13 -1.72
CA HIS A 336 -1.14 1.03 -2.62
C HIS A 336 -0.01 1.34 -3.59
N SER A 337 0.88 0.36 -3.77
CA SER A 337 1.81 0.30 -4.88
C SER A 337 2.25 -1.15 -5.13
N ILE A 338 2.59 -1.48 -6.37
CA ILE A 338 3.17 -2.79 -6.73
C ILE A 338 4.49 -2.63 -7.47
N VAL A 339 5.26 -3.71 -7.50
CA VAL A 339 6.34 -3.91 -8.47
C VAL A 339 5.86 -4.94 -9.46
N THR A 340 5.88 -4.64 -10.76
CA THR A 340 5.54 -5.59 -11.83
C THR A 340 6.70 -6.56 -12.09
N ALA A 341 6.47 -7.63 -12.85
CA ALA A 341 7.47 -8.68 -13.08
C ALA A 341 8.71 -8.20 -13.85
N ASP A 342 8.65 -7.04 -14.52
CA ASP A 342 9.77 -6.37 -15.17
C ASP A 342 10.50 -5.35 -14.27
N GLY A 343 10.09 -5.21 -13.00
CA GLY A 343 10.65 -4.28 -12.03
C GLY A 343 10.09 -2.85 -12.05
N THR A 344 9.03 -2.57 -12.80
CA THR A 344 8.35 -1.27 -12.79
C THR A 344 7.54 -1.10 -11.51
N HIS A 345 7.83 -0.05 -10.73
CA HIS A 345 7.01 0.36 -9.61
C HIS A 345 5.78 1.12 -10.10
N VAL A 346 4.59 0.73 -9.65
CA VAL A 346 3.31 1.30 -10.08
C VAL A 346 2.60 1.90 -8.88
N VAL A 347 2.17 3.16 -9.00
CA VAL A 347 1.42 3.91 -7.98
C VAL A 347 0.09 4.43 -8.56
N PRO A 348 -1.03 4.38 -7.81
CA PRO A 348 -2.30 4.94 -8.23
C PRO A 348 -2.36 6.44 -7.93
N ALA A 349 -2.61 7.26 -8.94
CA ALA A 349 -2.63 8.71 -8.86
C ALA A 349 -3.98 9.31 -9.27
N THR A 350 -4.19 10.56 -8.88
CA THR A 350 -5.27 11.40 -9.40
C THR A 350 -4.70 12.68 -9.99
N ASP A 351 -5.37 13.25 -11.00
CA ASP A 351 -5.11 14.59 -11.50
C ASP A 351 -6.42 15.29 -11.93
N ALA A 352 -6.33 16.34 -12.75
CA ALA A 352 -7.48 17.08 -13.25
C ALA A 352 -8.34 16.32 -14.29
N SER A 353 -7.87 15.17 -14.79
CA SER A 353 -8.61 14.29 -15.71
C SER A 353 -9.28 13.11 -15.00
N GLY A 354 -8.78 12.69 -13.84
CA GLY A 354 -9.36 11.64 -13.01
C GLY A 354 -8.32 10.77 -12.32
N PHE A 355 -8.67 9.50 -12.09
CA PHE A 355 -7.77 8.46 -11.59
C PHE A 355 -6.92 7.89 -12.73
N GLN A 356 -5.65 7.55 -12.45
CA GLN A 356 -4.72 6.91 -13.38
C GLN A 356 -3.66 6.08 -12.63
N TYR A 357 -2.99 5.17 -13.32
CA TYR A 357 -1.78 4.51 -12.80
C TYR A 357 -0.52 5.16 -13.35
N LEU A 358 0.50 5.36 -12.50
CA LEU A 358 1.81 5.87 -12.90
C LEU A 358 2.88 4.80 -12.68
N GLY A 359 3.72 4.55 -13.69
CA GLY A 359 4.80 3.56 -13.65
C GLY A 359 6.21 4.17 -13.66
N SER A 360 7.16 3.55 -12.96
CA SER A 360 8.60 3.91 -12.98
C SER A 360 9.52 2.73 -12.68
N ARG A 361 10.53 2.46 -13.52
CA ARG A 361 11.52 1.36 -13.32
C ARG A 361 12.69 1.70 -12.40
N ASP A 362 12.97 2.99 -12.21
CA ASP A 362 13.99 3.49 -11.28
C ASP A 362 13.39 4.23 -10.07
N GLY A 363 12.07 4.44 -10.09
CA GLY A 363 11.34 5.23 -9.10
C GLY A 363 11.67 6.72 -9.13
N ARG A 364 12.40 7.24 -10.14
CA ARG A 364 12.82 8.65 -10.25
C ARG A 364 12.06 9.43 -11.32
N SER A 365 11.31 8.75 -12.18
CA SER A 365 10.50 9.37 -13.22
C SER A 365 9.28 8.50 -13.48
N TYR A 366 8.12 9.01 -13.06
CA TYR A 366 6.82 8.36 -13.21
C TYR A 366 6.12 8.93 -14.44
N GLN A 367 5.50 8.05 -15.22
CA GLN A 367 4.68 8.40 -16.37
C GLN A 367 3.37 7.62 -16.30
N PRO A 368 2.26 8.14 -16.88
CA PRO A 368 1.02 7.37 -17.00
C PRO A 368 1.28 6.05 -17.72
N ILE A 369 0.76 4.95 -17.16
CA ILE A 369 0.80 3.64 -17.79
C ILE A 369 -0.62 3.10 -17.97
N ASP A 370 -0.76 2.29 -19.01
CA ASP A 370 -1.95 1.49 -19.26
C ASP A 370 -1.81 0.15 -18.52
N LEU A 371 -2.87 -0.28 -17.83
CA LEU A 371 -2.99 -1.60 -17.19
C LEU A 371 -4.11 -2.45 -17.84
N GLY A 372 -4.54 -2.08 -19.05
CA GLY A 372 -5.59 -2.77 -19.81
C GLY A 372 -6.95 -2.64 -19.14
N ASP A 373 -7.67 -3.77 -19.05
CA ASP A 373 -9.06 -3.84 -18.57
C ASP A 373 -9.22 -3.63 -17.03
N LEU A 374 -8.19 -3.13 -16.34
CA LEU A 374 -8.21 -2.88 -14.91
C LEU A 374 -9.01 -1.61 -14.57
N PRO A 375 -10.12 -1.70 -13.82
CA PRO A 375 -10.99 -0.56 -13.58
C PRO A 375 -10.35 0.47 -12.63
N ALA A 376 -10.77 1.73 -12.79
CA ALA A 376 -10.33 2.86 -11.95
C ALA A 376 -10.90 2.83 -10.52
N LEU A 377 -11.76 1.86 -10.18
CA LEU A 377 -12.37 1.69 -8.86
C LEU A 377 -12.22 0.25 -8.38
N GLY A 378 -11.70 0.08 -7.17
CA GLY A 378 -11.42 -1.22 -6.56
C GLY A 378 -10.52 -1.09 -5.32
N ASN A 379 -10.18 -2.20 -4.70
CA ASN A 379 -8.94 -2.28 -3.91
C ASN A 379 -7.78 -2.48 -4.90
N SER A 380 -6.64 -1.88 -4.58
CA SER A 380 -5.51 -1.81 -5.52
C SER A 380 -4.80 -3.16 -5.74
N PRO A 381 -3.93 -3.28 -6.76
CA PRO A 381 -3.20 -4.51 -7.04
C PRO A 381 -2.33 -4.98 -5.86
N VAL A 382 -2.22 -6.31 -5.69
CA VAL A 382 -1.34 -6.95 -4.71
C VAL A 382 -0.49 -8.02 -5.40
N ALA A 383 0.81 -8.05 -5.10
CA ALA A 383 1.71 -9.11 -5.54
C ALA A 383 1.57 -10.35 -4.63
N VAL A 384 1.25 -11.49 -5.23
CA VAL A 384 1.04 -12.77 -4.52
C VAL A 384 2.30 -13.63 -4.60
N THR A 385 2.93 -13.67 -5.77
CA THR A 385 4.23 -14.31 -6.05
C THR A 385 5.13 -13.34 -6.83
N ASP A 386 6.27 -13.78 -7.39
CA ASP A 386 7.07 -12.96 -8.30
C ASP A 386 6.38 -12.71 -9.67
N ARG A 387 5.37 -13.53 -10.00
CA ARG A 387 4.69 -13.60 -11.30
C ARG A 387 3.19 -13.87 -11.18
N PHE A 388 2.57 -13.45 -10.07
CA PHE A 388 1.13 -13.54 -9.91
C PHE A 388 0.62 -12.41 -9.03
N TYR A 389 -0.44 -11.78 -9.49
CA TYR A 389 -1.03 -10.59 -8.89
C TYR A 389 -2.56 -10.74 -8.86
N VAL A 390 -3.19 -10.13 -7.86
CA VAL A 390 -4.65 -10.02 -7.74
C VAL A 390 -5.06 -8.56 -7.60
N PHE A 391 -6.26 -8.24 -8.07
CA PHE A 391 -6.91 -6.94 -7.90
C PHE A 391 -8.41 -7.15 -7.70
N GLN A 392 -8.99 -6.43 -6.74
CA GLN A 392 -10.42 -6.48 -6.44
C GLN A 392 -11.12 -5.28 -7.07
N GLY A 393 -11.83 -5.49 -8.18
CA GLY A 393 -12.84 -4.54 -8.64
C GLY A 393 -14.01 -4.47 -7.65
N VAL A 394 -14.97 -3.59 -7.91
CA VAL A 394 -16.22 -3.51 -7.11
C VAL A 394 -17.04 -4.81 -7.26
N ASP A 395 -16.94 -5.43 -8.42
CA ASP A 395 -17.85 -6.40 -9.03
C ASP A 395 -17.08 -7.54 -9.74
N ALA A 396 -15.78 -7.66 -9.47
CA ALA A 396 -14.89 -8.52 -10.24
C ALA A 396 -13.59 -8.85 -9.48
N LEU A 397 -13.10 -10.08 -9.63
CA LEU A 397 -11.70 -10.41 -9.33
C LEU A 397 -10.90 -10.41 -10.64
N TYR A 398 -9.79 -9.68 -10.65
CA TYR A 398 -8.81 -9.69 -11.72
C TYR A 398 -7.52 -10.34 -11.27
N THR A 399 -6.85 -11.02 -12.19
CA THR A 399 -5.52 -11.62 -12.01
C THR A 399 -4.56 -11.14 -13.08
N SER A 400 -3.26 -11.23 -12.81
CA SER A 400 -2.21 -10.94 -13.78
C SER A 400 -0.98 -11.83 -13.51
N THR A 401 -0.17 -12.07 -14.55
CA THR A 401 1.11 -12.79 -14.43
C THR A 401 2.35 -11.91 -14.57
N ASP A 402 2.18 -10.67 -15.02
CA ASP A 402 3.23 -9.66 -15.20
C ASP A 402 2.99 -8.38 -14.36
N GLY A 403 1.76 -8.17 -13.87
CA GLY A 403 1.30 -6.97 -13.17
C GLY A 403 0.87 -5.83 -14.10
N GLN A 404 0.91 -6.04 -15.42
CA GLN A 404 0.62 -5.06 -16.48
C GLN A 404 -0.60 -5.48 -17.32
N SER A 405 -0.68 -6.76 -17.66
CA SER A 405 -1.75 -7.41 -18.43
C SER A 405 -2.72 -8.08 -17.47
N TRP A 406 -3.97 -7.61 -17.38
CA TRP A 406 -4.95 -8.08 -16.40
C TRP A 406 -6.12 -8.83 -17.05
N GLN A 407 -6.57 -9.91 -16.40
CA GLN A 407 -7.70 -10.74 -16.82
C GLN A 407 -8.73 -10.89 -15.69
N ARG A 408 -10.00 -10.63 -15.99
CA ARG A 408 -11.14 -10.95 -15.09
C ARG A 408 -11.32 -12.46 -14.98
N VAL A 409 -11.44 -12.96 -13.75
CA VAL A 409 -11.62 -14.40 -13.42
C VAL A 409 -12.85 -14.68 -12.54
N LEU A 410 -13.55 -13.62 -12.11
CA LEU A 410 -14.83 -13.71 -11.39
C LEU A 410 -15.69 -12.47 -11.71
N GLU A 411 -16.99 -12.67 -11.65
CA GLU A 411 -18.10 -11.72 -11.76
C GLU A 411 -19.09 -12.04 -10.61
#